data_AF-A0A7M3YDP0-F1
#
_entry.id   AF-A0A7M3YDP0-F1
#
_cell.length_a   1.000
_cell.length_b   1.000
_cell.length_c   1.000
_cell.angle_alpha   90.00
_cell.angle_beta   90.00
_cell.angle_gamma   90.00
#
_symmetry.space_group_name_H-M   'P 1'
#
loop_
_entity.id
_entity.type
_entity.pdbx_description
1 polymer ?
#
loop_
_entity_poly.entity_id
_entity_poly.type
_entity_poly.pdbx_seq_one_letter_code
_entity_poly.pdbx_strand_id
1 'polypeptide(L)'
;MHPSINVLGTELKTCSSDPLTGWYRDGCCNTDENDRGSHTVCCVVTQEFLEYAKSQGNDLMTPAPHFSFPGLKPGDSWCVCARTWLAAV
;
A
#
# COMPACT_ATOMS: atom_id res chain seq x y z
N MET A 1 12.93 9.94 -4.90
CA MET A 1 12.10 8.97 -5.63
C MET A 1 12.98 8.05 -6.46
N HIS A 2 12.78 6.74 -6.36
CA HIS A 2 13.44 5.74 -7.21
C HIS A 2 12.77 5.65 -8.60
N PRO A 3 13.41 5.02 -9.60
CA PRO A 3 12.77 4.79 -10.90
C PRO A 3 11.44 4.02 -10.78
N SER A 4 10.40 4.54 -11.43
CA SER A 4 9.06 3.95 -11.45
C SER A 4 8.97 2.77 -12.43
N ILE A 5 9.56 1.64 -12.04
CA ILE A 5 9.62 0.41 -12.83
C ILE A 5 8.98 -0.72 -12.03
N ASN A 6 8.12 -1.50 -12.66
CA ASN A 6 7.48 -2.67 -12.04
C ASN A 6 8.42 -3.90 -12.03
N VAL A 7 7.98 -4.96 -11.36
CA VAL A 7 8.75 -6.22 -11.20
C VAL A 7 9.08 -6.94 -12.52
N LEU A 8 8.43 -6.56 -13.63
CA LEU A 8 8.70 -7.10 -14.97
C LEU A 8 9.74 -6.27 -15.75
N GLY A 9 10.30 -5.23 -15.14
CA GLY A 9 11.25 -4.32 -15.80
C GLY A 9 10.59 -3.31 -16.76
N THR A 10 9.27 -3.10 -16.64
CA THR A 10 8.52 -2.14 -17.47
C THR A 10 7.95 -0.99 -16.64
N GLU A 11 7.32 -0.01 -17.26
CA GLU A 11 6.73 1.15 -16.56
C GLU A 11 5.78 0.72 -15.43
N LEU A 12 5.93 1.35 -14.26
CA LEU A 12 5.03 1.13 -13.13
C LEU A 12 3.65 1.71 -13.43
N LYS A 13 2.62 0.88 -13.31
CA LYS A 13 1.22 1.28 -13.51
C LYS A 13 0.61 1.79 -12.21
N THR A 14 -0.44 2.60 -12.35
CA THR A 14 -1.31 3.02 -11.26
C THR A 14 -1.88 1.80 -10.54
N CYS A 15 -1.77 1.80 -9.20
CA CYS A 15 -2.37 0.81 -8.33
C CYS A 15 -3.83 1.19 -8.00
N SER A 16 -4.06 2.44 -7.57
CA SER A 16 -5.40 2.96 -7.28
C SER A 16 -5.44 4.49 -7.30
N SER A 17 -6.50 5.06 -7.85
CA SER A 17 -6.80 6.50 -7.75
C SER A 17 -7.97 6.81 -6.81
N ASP A 18 -8.77 5.80 -6.45
CA ASP A 18 -9.87 5.91 -5.51
C ASP A 18 -10.08 4.55 -4.80
N PRO A 19 -9.61 4.40 -3.55
CA PRO A 19 -8.91 5.40 -2.74
C PRO A 19 -7.50 5.72 -3.28
N LEU A 20 -7.09 6.98 -3.20
CA LEU A 20 -5.76 7.42 -3.64
C LEU A 20 -4.66 6.81 -2.76
N THR A 21 -3.81 5.99 -3.38
CA THR A 21 -2.76 5.22 -2.68
C THR A 21 -1.34 5.73 -2.98
N GLY A 22 -0.33 5.01 -2.48
CA GLY A 22 1.08 5.29 -2.68
C GLY A 22 1.68 6.12 -1.55
N TRP A 23 2.98 5.93 -1.31
CA TRP A 23 3.75 6.72 -0.33
C TRP A 23 3.64 8.22 -0.60
N TYR A 24 3.73 8.61 -1.87
CA TYR A 24 3.59 9.99 -2.33
C TYR A 24 2.15 10.45 -2.55
N ARG A 25 1.15 9.56 -2.34
CA ARG A 25 -0.25 9.80 -2.72
C ARG A 25 -0.41 10.17 -4.20
N ASP A 26 0.29 9.48 -5.08
CA ASP A 26 0.26 9.63 -6.54
C ASP A 26 -0.51 8.50 -7.25
N GLY A 27 -1.07 7.56 -6.48
CA GLY A 27 -1.79 6.39 -6.96
C GLY A 27 -0.90 5.22 -7.39
N CYS A 28 0.42 5.36 -7.29
CA CYS A 28 1.41 4.35 -7.67
C CYS A 28 2.20 3.89 -6.45
N CYS A 29 2.76 2.67 -6.49
CA CYS A 29 3.60 2.16 -5.40
C CYS A 29 5.05 2.64 -5.53
N ASN A 30 5.18 3.93 -5.80
CA ASN A 30 6.46 4.64 -5.85
C ASN A 30 7.02 4.82 -4.44
N THR A 31 8.34 4.82 -4.33
CA THR A 31 9.04 4.86 -3.04
C THR A 31 10.36 5.66 -3.13
N ASP A 32 11.01 5.86 -2.00
CA ASP A 32 12.38 6.38 -1.85
C ASP A 32 13.01 5.89 -0.54
N GLU A 33 14.19 6.40 -0.22
CA GLU A 33 14.91 6.04 1.01
C GLU A 33 14.20 6.48 2.31
N ASN A 34 13.21 7.38 2.23
CA ASN A 34 12.46 7.83 3.40
C ASN A 34 11.28 6.90 3.74
N ASP A 35 10.82 6.12 2.76
CA ASP A 35 9.77 5.12 2.95
C ASP A 35 10.32 3.85 3.61
N ARG A 36 10.49 3.93 4.93
CA ARG A 36 10.96 2.80 5.76
C ARG A 36 10.03 1.58 5.74
N GLY A 37 8.78 1.77 5.36
CA GLY A 37 7.80 0.70 5.22
C GLY A 37 7.94 -0.07 3.90
N SER A 38 8.54 0.55 2.88
CA SER A 38 8.58 0.08 1.50
C SER A 38 7.17 -0.24 1.00
N HIS A 39 6.35 0.79 0.80
CA HIS A 39 5.00 0.71 0.24
C HIS A 39 5.04 0.42 -1.27
N THR A 40 5.66 -0.70 -1.64
CA THR A 40 6.02 -1.06 -3.03
C THR A 40 5.19 -2.19 -3.59
N VAL A 41 4.32 -2.81 -2.78
CA VAL A 41 3.45 -3.92 -3.22
C VAL A 41 2.03 -3.41 -3.42
N CYS A 42 1.57 -3.37 -4.66
CA CYS A 42 0.16 -3.15 -4.96
C CYS A 42 -0.61 -4.46 -4.73
N CYS A 43 -1.62 -4.43 -3.86
CA CYS A 43 -2.54 -5.56 -3.69
C CYS A 43 -3.99 -5.11 -3.57
N VAL A 44 -4.90 -6.01 -3.94
CA VAL A 44 -6.32 -5.91 -3.55
C VAL A 44 -6.43 -6.51 -2.16
N VAL A 45 -6.76 -5.69 -1.16
CA VAL A 45 -6.81 -6.16 0.22
C VAL A 45 -8.04 -7.03 0.47
N THR A 46 -7.88 -8.08 1.29
CA THR A 46 -8.98 -8.93 1.76
C THR A 46 -9.27 -8.67 3.23
N GLN A 47 -10.41 -9.17 3.72
CA GLN A 47 -10.76 -9.05 5.15
C GLN A 47 -9.68 -9.70 6.03
N GLU A 48 -9.20 -10.89 5.65
CA GLU A 48 -8.20 -11.66 6.38
C GLU A 48 -6.86 -10.90 6.45
N PHE A 49 -6.45 -10.27 5.34
CA PHE A 49 -5.24 -9.46 5.32
C PHE A 49 -5.35 -8.24 6.24
N LEU A 50 -6.51 -7.56 6.23
CA LEU A 50 -6.74 -6.38 7.07
C LEU A 50 -6.73 -6.73 8.56
N GLU A 51 -7.36 -7.85 8.93
CA GLU A 51 -7.35 -8.37 10.30
C GLU A 51 -5.95 -8.81 10.73
N TYR A 52 -5.23 -9.52 9.86
CA TYR A 52 -3.84 -9.91 10.10
C TYR A 52 -2.96 -8.68 10.31
N ALA A 53 -2.99 -7.71 9.39
CA ALA A 53 -2.20 -6.49 9.48
C ALA A 53 -2.47 -5.75 10.79
N LYS A 54 -3.74 -5.63 11.19
CA LYS A 54 -4.14 -5.03 12.46
C LYS A 54 -3.60 -5.80 13.66
N SER A 55 -3.62 -7.14 13.63
CA SER A 55 -3.04 -7.98 14.70
C SER A 55 -1.53 -7.77 14.87
N GLN A 56 -0.84 -7.38 13.79
CA GLN A 56 0.59 -7.04 13.77
C GLN A 56 0.85 -5.56 14.11
N GLY A 57 -0.17 -4.81 14.53
CA GLY A 57 -0.07 -3.39 14.86
C GLY A 57 -0.10 -2.43 13.65
N ASN A 58 -0.43 -2.93 12.46
CA ASN A 58 -0.62 -2.13 11.25
C ASN A 58 -2.11 -1.99 10.93
N ASP A 59 -2.81 -1.10 11.63
CA ASP A 59 -4.24 -0.87 11.41
C ASP A 59 -4.48 -0.13 10.09
N LEU A 60 -4.88 -0.89 9.06
CA LEU A 60 -5.25 -0.37 7.74
C LEU A 60 -6.77 -0.14 7.59
N MET A 61 -7.57 -0.34 8.63
CA MET A 61 -9.03 -0.18 8.56
C MET A 61 -9.49 1.15 9.16
N THR A 62 -8.83 1.62 10.20
CA THR A 62 -9.20 2.87 10.89
C THR A 62 -8.79 4.08 10.05
N PRO A 63 -9.72 4.99 9.68
CA PRO A 63 -9.38 6.21 8.94
C PRO A 63 -8.41 7.10 9.73
N ALA A 64 -7.42 7.67 9.04
CA ALA A 64 -6.49 8.65 9.59
C ALA A 64 -6.41 9.90 8.68
N PRO A 65 -7.36 10.85 8.81
CA PRO A 65 -7.45 12.01 7.93
C PRO A 65 -6.19 12.87 7.89
N HIS A 66 -5.46 12.97 9.01
CA HIS A 66 -4.19 13.70 9.08
C HIS A 66 -3.10 13.16 8.15
N PHE A 67 -3.20 11.89 7.73
CA PHE A 67 -2.31 11.24 6.78
C PHE A 67 -2.96 11.03 5.41
N SER A 68 -4.09 11.69 5.13
CA SER A 68 -4.90 11.46 3.93
C SER A 68 -5.15 9.97 3.70
N PHE A 69 -5.51 9.26 4.79
CA PHE A 69 -5.76 7.83 4.78
C PHE A 69 -7.24 7.57 5.10
N PRO A 70 -8.03 7.03 4.15
CA PRO A 70 -9.47 6.87 4.34
C PRO A 70 -9.86 5.67 5.21
N GLY A 71 -8.92 4.76 5.51
CA GLY A 71 -9.23 3.42 6.01
C GLY A 71 -9.70 2.53 4.87
N LEU A 72 -9.18 1.30 4.82
CA LEU A 72 -9.42 0.36 3.73
C LEU A 72 -10.54 -0.62 4.06
N LYS A 73 -11.15 -1.12 3.00
CA LYS A 73 -12.15 -2.20 3.01
C LYS A 73 -11.72 -3.33 2.07
N PRO A 74 -12.23 -4.55 2.27
CA PRO A 74 -11.99 -5.63 1.34
C PRO A 74 -12.37 -5.24 -0.10
N GLY A 75 -11.47 -5.48 -1.05
CA GLY A 75 -11.62 -5.09 -2.44
C GLY A 75 -10.88 -3.80 -2.84
N ASP A 76 -10.41 -3.00 -1.87
CA ASP A 76 -9.62 -1.81 -2.18
C ASP A 76 -8.22 -2.19 -2.70
N SER A 77 -7.75 -1.50 -3.74
CA SER A 77 -6.37 -1.58 -4.20
C SER A 77 -5.50 -0.62 -3.40
N TRP A 78 -4.42 -1.11 -2.79
CA TRP A 78 -3.54 -0.28 -1.97
C TRP A 78 -2.07 -0.72 -2.06
N CYS A 79 -1.17 0.27 -1.99
CA CYS A 79 0.26 0.05 -1.85
C CYS A 79 0.61 -0.25 -0.39
N VAL A 80 0.83 -1.51 -0.07
CA VAL A 80 1.15 -1.97 1.29
C VAL A 80 2.66 -2.11 1.49
N CYS A 81 3.09 -2.02 2.76
CA CYS A 81 4.47 -2.30 3.15
C CYS A 81 4.86 -3.72 2.72
N ALA A 82 5.97 -3.87 1.99
CA ALA A 82 6.46 -5.15 1.49
C ALA A 82 6.65 -6.17 2.64
N ARG A 83 7.14 -5.70 3.80
CA ARG A 83 7.30 -6.53 5.01
C ARG A 83 5.98 -7.08 5.54
N THR A 84 4.90 -6.29 5.52
CA THR A 84 3.58 -6.70 6.02
C THR A 84 2.95 -7.66 5.03
N TRP A 85 3.09 -7.39 3.74
CA TRP A 85 2.65 -8.30 2.69
C TRP A 85 3.34 -9.66 2.81
N LEU A 86 4.68 -9.70 2.91
CA LEU A 86 5.45 -10.93 3.01
C LEU A 86 5.09 -11.78 4.24
N ALA A 87 4.72 -11.14 5.35
CA ALA A 87 4.36 -11.85 6.57
C ALA A 87 2.92 -12.41 6.56
N ALA A 88 2.07 -11.90 5.66
CA ALA A 88 0.67 -12.28 5.53
C ALA A 88 0.42 -13.38 4.47
N VAL A 89 1.45 -13.77 3.70
CA VAL A 89 1.39 -14.78 2.62
C VAL A 89 1.97 -16.11 3.04
#